data_AF-A0A836F0X9-F1
#
_entry.id   AF-A0A836F0X9-F1
#
_cell.length_a   1.000
_cell.length_b   1.000
_cell.length_c   1.000
_cell.angle_alpha   90.00
_cell.angle_beta   90.00
_cell.angle_gamma   90.00
#
_symmetry.space_group_name_H-M   'P 1'
#
loop_
_entity.id
_entity.type
_entity.pdbx_description
1 polymer ?
#
loop_
_entity_poly.entity_id
_entity_poly.type
_entity_poly.pdbx_seq_one_letter_code
_entity_poly.pdbx_strand_id
1 'polypeptide(L)'
;IALNLEEIPYDIKPVNLVKSSGEQHSNEFREINPMEKVPALHIDNHTLIESVTVEKLLSSSAGKYCVGDEITLADCCLVPQIYNARKFHVDLTPFSTILRIGRHLEHHPAFPATHPNNQPDCPPEAIK
;
A
#
# COMPACT_ATOMS: atom_id res chain seq x y z
N ILE A 1 4.14 6.40 -1.72
CA ILE A 1 4.33 6.33 -3.19
C ILE A 1 3.63 7.50 -3.87
N ALA A 2 2.30 7.58 -3.91
CA ALA A 2 1.57 8.65 -4.63
C ALA A 2 1.99 10.05 -4.21
N LEU A 3 2.02 10.30 -2.90
CA LEU A 3 2.40 11.60 -2.35
C LEU A 3 3.85 11.97 -2.73
N ASN A 4 4.74 10.99 -2.89
CA ASN A 4 6.10 11.25 -3.39
C ASN A 4 6.16 11.51 -4.90
N LEU A 5 5.32 10.84 -5.70
CA LEU A 5 5.28 11.07 -7.15
C LEU A 5 4.73 12.45 -7.50
N GLU A 6 3.73 12.90 -6.74
CA GLU A 6 3.09 14.20 -6.92
C GLU A 6 3.80 15.32 -6.12
N GLU A 7 4.92 15.00 -5.46
CA GLU A 7 5.67 15.93 -4.59
C GLU A 7 4.78 16.62 -3.52
N ILE A 8 3.73 15.93 -3.07
CA ILE A 8 2.81 16.40 -2.05
C ILE A 8 3.43 16.14 -0.68
N PRO A 9 3.63 17.16 0.16
CA PRO A 9 4.16 16.98 1.51
C PRO A 9 3.17 16.21 2.39
N TYR A 10 3.67 15.32 3.23
CA TYR A 10 2.85 14.52 4.14
C TYR A 10 3.65 14.08 5.36
N ASP A 11 2.92 13.82 6.45
CA ASP A 11 3.48 13.24 7.67
C ASP A 11 3.18 11.74 7.74
N ILE A 12 4.16 10.95 8.21
CA ILE A 12 3.98 9.52 8.48
C ILE A 12 3.75 9.36 9.99
N LYS A 13 2.60 8.80 10.36
CA LYS A 13 2.34 8.31 11.71
C LYS A 13 2.45 6.79 11.72
N PRO A 14 3.57 6.19 12.17
CA PRO A 14 3.74 4.75 12.17
C PRO A 14 2.75 4.08 13.13
N VAL A 15 2.26 2.90 12.74
CA VAL A 15 1.35 2.06 13.53
C VAL A 15 1.94 0.66 13.59
N ASN A 16 2.38 0.25 14.77
CA ASN A 16 3.05 -1.02 14.97
C ASN A 16 2.05 -2.18 15.01
N LEU A 17 2.13 -3.10 14.05
CA LEU A 17 1.16 -4.19 13.91
C LEU A 17 1.35 -5.36 14.89
N VAL A 18 2.41 -5.35 15.70
CA VAL A 18 2.82 -6.48 16.57
C VAL A 18 2.89 -6.08 18.05
N LYS A 19 3.44 -4.89 18.33
CA LYS A 19 3.61 -4.39 19.71
C LYS A 19 2.26 -4.26 20.40
N SER A 20 2.18 -4.69 21.66
CA SER A 20 0.96 -4.61 22.47
C SER A 20 -0.28 -5.20 21.79
N SER A 21 -0.12 -6.33 21.08
CA SER A 21 -1.14 -7.00 20.24
C SER A 21 -1.55 -6.29 18.94
N GLY A 22 -0.90 -5.16 18.61
CA GLY A 22 -1.12 -4.39 17.39
C GLY A 22 -1.80 -3.06 17.67
N GLU A 23 -1.10 -1.96 17.40
CA GLU A 23 -1.59 -0.58 17.58
C GLU A 23 -2.80 -0.25 16.69
N GLN A 24 -2.99 -0.98 15.59
CA GLN A 24 -4.21 -0.90 14.75
C GLN A 24 -5.48 -1.30 15.49
N HIS A 25 -5.37 -2.03 16.61
CA HIS A 25 -6.49 -2.42 17.46
C HIS A 25 -6.74 -1.44 18.62
N SER A 26 -5.95 -0.37 18.71
CA SER A 26 -6.14 0.69 19.71
C SER A 26 -7.43 1.46 19.46
N ASN A 27 -8.01 2.03 20.52
CA ASN A 27 -9.17 2.92 20.38
C ASN A 27 -8.82 4.15 19.51
N GLU A 28 -7.60 4.66 19.65
CA GLU A 28 -7.09 5.81 18.88
C GLU A 28 -7.02 5.50 17.38
N PHE A 29 -6.62 4.29 16.97
CA PHE A 29 -6.59 3.93 15.55
C PHE A 29 -7.97 3.55 15.01
N ARG A 30 -8.88 3.00 15.84
CA ARG A 30 -10.27 2.73 15.44
C ARG A 30 -11.03 3.99 15.02
N GLU A 31 -10.74 5.13 15.63
CA GLU A 31 -11.31 6.42 15.21
C GLU A 31 -10.87 6.82 13.79
N ILE A 32 -9.68 6.39 13.37
CA ILE A 32 -9.13 6.65 12.03
C ILE A 32 -9.67 5.62 11.03
N ASN A 33 -9.54 4.34 11.35
CA ASN A 33 -10.03 3.23 10.54
C ASN A 33 -10.79 2.21 11.41
N PRO A 34 -12.14 2.22 11.37
CA PRO A 34 -12.97 1.26 12.09
C PRO A 34 -12.71 -0.20 11.71
N MET A 35 -12.06 -0.46 10.57
CA MET A 35 -11.67 -1.81 10.15
C MET A 35 -10.37 -2.30 10.79
N GLU A 36 -9.69 -1.49 11.59
CA GLU A 36 -8.46 -1.85 12.31
C GLU A 36 -7.35 -2.36 11.37
N LYS A 37 -7.23 -1.74 10.19
CA LYS A 37 -6.27 -2.10 9.13
C LYS A 37 -5.42 -0.91 8.69
N VAL A 38 -4.20 -1.18 8.28
CA VAL A 38 -3.33 -0.20 7.58
C VAL A 38 -3.15 -0.60 6.12
N PRO A 39 -2.83 0.35 5.21
CA PRO A 39 -2.76 1.79 5.43
C PRO A 39 -4.14 2.44 5.58
N ALA A 40 -4.18 3.62 6.22
CA ALA A 40 -5.30 4.55 6.20
C ALA A 40 -4.75 5.93 5.85
N LEU A 41 -5.30 6.58 4.82
CA LEU A 41 -4.92 7.93 4.43
C LEU A 41 -5.99 8.91 4.90
N HIS A 42 -5.61 9.87 5.75
CA HIS A 42 -6.48 10.95 6.18
C HIS A 42 -6.19 12.20 5.34
N ILE A 43 -7.17 12.70 4.59
CA ILE A 43 -7.07 13.87 3.72
C ILE A 43 -8.36 14.67 3.79
N ASP A 44 -8.30 15.98 4.02
CA ASP A 44 -9.46 16.88 4.05
C ASP A 44 -10.66 16.32 4.84
N ASN A 45 -10.41 15.75 6.04
CA ASN A 45 -11.37 15.09 6.93
C ASN A 45 -12.02 13.79 6.41
N HIS A 46 -11.41 13.11 5.44
CA HIS A 46 -11.86 11.81 4.91
C HIS A 46 -10.80 10.72 5.10
N THR A 47 -11.25 9.45 5.22
CA THR A 47 -10.38 8.26 5.31
C THR A 47 -10.69 7.24 4.21
N LEU A 48 -9.66 6.73 3.50
CA LEU A 48 -9.78 5.73 2.43
C LEU A 48 -9.27 4.33 2.85
N ILE A 49 -10.07 3.26 2.61
CA ILE A 49 -9.82 1.86 3.01
C ILE A 49 -10.46 0.84 2.01
N GLU A 50 -9.78 -0.30 1.70
CA GLU A 50 -10.26 -1.58 1.06
C GLU A 50 -9.66 -2.08 -0.30
N SER A 51 -9.61 -3.43 -0.51
CA SER A 51 -8.78 -4.12 -1.53
C SER A 51 -9.40 -5.24 -2.42
N VAL A 52 -10.52 -5.91 -2.10
CA VAL A 52 -11.02 -7.06 -2.92
C VAL A 52 -11.68 -6.62 -4.24
N THR A 53 -12.25 -5.43 -4.28
CA THR A 53 -12.83 -4.80 -5.48
C THR A 53 -11.79 -4.54 -6.57
N VAL A 54 -10.50 -4.56 -6.23
CA VAL A 54 -9.40 -4.06 -7.07
C VAL A 54 -9.11 -4.97 -8.27
N GLU A 55 -8.96 -6.30 -8.14
CA GLU A 55 -8.62 -7.16 -9.30
C GLU A 55 -9.71 -7.10 -10.40
N LYS A 56 -10.99 -7.15 -9.99
CA LYS A 56 -12.10 -7.09 -10.94
C LYS A 56 -12.16 -5.73 -11.65
N LEU A 57 -11.89 -4.65 -10.93
CA LEU A 57 -11.82 -3.30 -11.51
C LEU A 57 -10.64 -3.16 -12.50
N LEU A 58 -9.48 -3.72 -12.15
CA LEU A 58 -8.28 -3.64 -12.99
C LEU A 58 -8.43 -4.38 -14.32
N SER A 59 -9.26 -5.43 -14.39
CA SER A 59 -9.52 -6.14 -15.64
C SER A 59 -10.12 -5.27 -16.75
N SER A 60 -10.80 -4.16 -16.40
CA SER A 60 -11.40 -3.24 -17.36
C SER A 60 -10.68 -1.90 -17.49
N SER A 61 -9.80 -1.53 -16.54
CA SER A 61 -9.09 -0.24 -16.54
C SER A 61 -7.59 -0.34 -16.89
N ALA A 62 -6.97 -1.50 -16.68
CA ALA A 62 -5.52 -1.61 -16.73
C ALA A 62 -4.96 -1.66 -18.16
N GLY A 63 -4.02 -0.75 -18.47
CA GLY A 63 -3.07 -0.88 -19.57
C GLY A 63 -1.75 -1.42 -19.04
N LYS A 64 -0.64 -0.70 -19.23
CA LYS A 64 0.65 -0.96 -18.59
C LYS A 64 0.57 -0.90 -17.05
N TYR A 65 -0.26 -0.02 -16.52
CA TYR A 65 -0.46 0.24 -15.09
C TYR A 65 -1.94 0.06 -14.70
N CYS A 66 -2.33 0.46 -13.49
CA CYS A 66 -3.71 0.28 -12.99
C CYS A 66 -4.77 0.96 -13.86
N VAL A 67 -4.44 2.10 -14.49
CA VAL A 67 -5.34 2.87 -15.36
C VAL A 67 -4.57 3.29 -16.62
N GLY A 68 -4.80 2.60 -17.74
CA GLY A 68 -4.08 2.86 -18.98
C GLY A 68 -2.56 2.66 -18.84
N ASP A 69 -1.78 3.53 -19.48
CA ASP A 69 -0.33 3.37 -19.64
C ASP A 69 0.53 4.33 -18.81
N GLU A 70 -0.09 5.19 -18.01
CA GLU A 70 0.56 6.13 -17.09
C GLU A 70 0.38 5.74 -15.62
N ILE A 71 1.34 6.10 -14.76
CA ILE A 71 1.24 5.82 -13.32
C ILE A 71 0.19 6.74 -12.70
N THR A 72 -0.66 6.18 -11.85
CA THR A 72 -1.72 6.91 -11.16
C THR A 72 -1.71 6.64 -9.65
N LEU A 73 -2.60 7.33 -8.92
CA LEU A 73 -2.87 7.03 -7.52
C LEU A 73 -3.25 5.56 -7.29
N ALA A 74 -3.89 4.90 -8.26
CA ALA A 74 -4.27 3.49 -8.14
C ALA A 74 -3.04 2.56 -8.02
N ASP A 75 -1.97 2.83 -8.77
CA ASP A 75 -0.71 2.08 -8.70
C ASP A 75 -0.02 2.25 -7.33
N CYS A 76 -0.10 3.46 -6.81
CA CYS A 76 0.45 3.83 -5.52
C CYS A 76 -0.25 3.14 -4.36
N CYS A 77 -1.57 2.94 -4.49
CA CYS A 77 -2.37 2.16 -3.54
C CYS A 77 -2.14 0.66 -3.72
N LEU A 78 -1.85 0.19 -4.94
CA LEU A 78 -1.68 -1.23 -5.23
C LEU A 78 -0.39 -1.83 -4.65
N VAL A 79 0.74 -1.13 -4.73
CA VAL A 79 2.03 -1.68 -4.30
C VAL A 79 2.10 -2.07 -2.81
N PRO A 80 1.62 -1.25 -1.86
CA PRO A 80 1.55 -1.65 -0.46
C PRO A 80 0.68 -2.90 -0.24
N GLN A 81 -0.38 -3.08 -1.04
CA GLN A 81 -1.24 -4.27 -0.96
C GLN A 81 -0.50 -5.52 -1.43
N ILE A 82 0.26 -5.44 -2.52
CA ILE A 82 1.10 -6.55 -3.01
C ILE A 82 2.17 -6.91 -1.96
N TYR A 83 2.83 -5.91 -1.38
CA TYR A 83 3.82 -6.12 -0.32
C TYR A 83 3.22 -6.86 0.87
N ASN A 84 2.07 -6.38 1.39
CA ASN A 84 1.39 -7.01 2.52
C ASN A 84 0.94 -8.45 2.18
N ALA A 85 0.37 -8.66 0.99
CA ALA A 85 -0.04 -9.99 0.55
C ALA A 85 1.15 -10.97 0.54
N ARG A 86 2.32 -10.54 0.02
CA ARG A 86 3.55 -11.35 0.06
C ARG A 86 4.04 -11.58 1.50
N LYS A 87 4.05 -10.53 2.33
CA LYS A 87 4.46 -10.58 3.73
C LYS A 87 3.64 -11.57 4.56
N PHE A 88 2.34 -11.66 4.29
CA PHE A 88 1.42 -12.57 4.97
C PHE A 88 1.19 -13.89 4.21
N HIS A 89 2.02 -14.20 3.22
CA HIS A 89 1.95 -15.45 2.45
C HIS A 89 0.59 -15.71 1.79
N VAL A 90 -0.11 -14.64 1.38
CA VAL A 90 -1.33 -14.74 0.58
C VAL A 90 -0.97 -15.28 -0.80
N ASP A 91 -1.71 -16.27 -1.27
CA ASP A 91 -1.57 -16.78 -2.63
C ASP A 91 -2.00 -15.72 -3.64
N LEU A 92 -1.03 -15.19 -4.37
CA LEU A 92 -1.26 -14.18 -5.40
C LEU A 92 -1.47 -14.77 -6.80
N THR A 93 -1.34 -16.10 -6.99
CA THR A 93 -1.46 -16.75 -8.30
C THR A 93 -2.77 -16.46 -9.04
N PRO A 94 -3.94 -16.26 -8.37
CA PRO A 94 -5.18 -15.93 -9.07
C PRO A 94 -5.21 -14.50 -9.63
N PHE A 95 -4.36 -13.59 -9.15
CA PHE A 95 -4.40 -12.15 -9.44
C PHE A 95 -3.37 -11.75 -10.50
N SER A 96 -3.52 -12.33 -11.69
CA SER A 96 -2.54 -12.18 -12.78
C SER A 96 -2.33 -10.73 -13.23
N THR A 97 -3.37 -9.89 -13.16
CA THR A 97 -3.28 -8.46 -13.54
C THR A 97 -2.48 -7.68 -12.51
N ILE A 98 -2.80 -7.87 -11.22
CA ILE A 98 -2.05 -7.28 -10.11
C ILE A 98 -0.57 -7.69 -10.16
N LEU A 99 -0.26 -8.96 -10.41
CA LEU A 99 1.13 -9.43 -10.52
C LEU A 99 1.88 -8.84 -11.73
N ARG A 100 1.18 -8.58 -12.84
CA ARG A 100 1.76 -7.93 -14.02
C ARG A 100 2.10 -6.46 -13.72
N ILE A 101 1.15 -5.72 -13.18
CA ILE A 101 1.34 -4.31 -12.81
C ILE A 101 2.44 -4.17 -11.76
N GLY A 102 2.42 -5.01 -10.71
CA GLY A 102 3.44 -5.00 -9.66
C GLY A 102 4.87 -5.15 -10.20
N ARG A 103 5.09 -6.05 -11.17
CA ARG A 103 6.39 -6.21 -11.84
C ARG A 103 6.82 -4.97 -12.61
N HIS A 104 5.89 -4.24 -13.24
CA HIS A 104 6.23 -2.99 -13.91
C HIS A 104 6.61 -1.89 -12.90
N LEU A 105 5.88 -1.79 -11.78
CA LEU A 105 6.12 -0.76 -10.76
C LEU A 105 7.41 -1.01 -9.96
N GLU A 106 7.79 -2.27 -9.73
CA GLU A 106 9.07 -2.62 -9.07
C GLU A 106 10.31 -2.06 -9.78
N HIS A 107 10.25 -1.87 -11.11
CA HIS A 107 11.36 -1.32 -11.89
C HIS A 107 11.36 0.23 -11.94
N HIS A 108 10.32 0.89 -11.42
CA HIS A 108 10.24 2.34 -11.43
C HIS A 108 10.89 2.92 -10.16
N PRO A 109 11.83 3.89 -10.26
CA PRO A 109 12.69 4.32 -9.15
C PRO A 109 11.94 4.85 -7.91
N ALA A 110 10.74 5.40 -8.10
CA ALA A 110 9.90 5.87 -6.99
C ALA A 110 9.46 4.76 -6.02
N PHE A 111 9.39 3.50 -6.46
CA PHE A 111 8.88 2.41 -5.63
C PHE A 111 9.94 1.83 -4.68
N PRO A 112 11.17 1.49 -5.14
CA PRO A 112 12.25 1.08 -4.24
C PRO A 112 12.53 2.10 -3.13
N ALA A 113 12.52 3.40 -3.44
CA ALA A 113 12.76 4.45 -2.44
C ALA A 113 11.74 4.44 -1.28
N THR A 114 10.51 3.96 -1.54
CA THR A 114 9.42 3.90 -0.55
C THR A 114 9.24 2.51 0.06
N HIS A 115 10.13 1.56 -0.25
CA HIS A 115 10.02 0.22 0.31
C HIS A 115 10.09 0.27 1.84
N PRO A 116 9.30 -0.53 2.58
CA PRO A 116 9.30 -0.54 4.04
C PRO A 116 10.69 -0.72 4.66
N ASN A 117 11.57 -1.53 4.03
CA ASN A 117 12.94 -1.75 4.49
C ASN A 117 13.85 -0.51 4.38
N ASN A 118 13.43 0.51 3.63
CA ASN A 118 14.20 1.73 3.38
C ASN A 118 13.65 2.92 4.21
N GLN A 119 12.68 2.68 5.10
CA GLN A 119 12.10 3.74 5.92
C GLN A 119 12.89 3.95 7.22
N PRO A 120 12.95 5.19 7.77
CA PRO A 120 13.72 5.50 8.97
C PRO A 120 13.34 4.69 10.22
N ASP A 121 12.10 4.21 10.28
CA ASP A 121 11.53 3.43 11.36
C ASP A 121 11.63 1.91 11.14
N CYS A 122 12.27 1.46 10.05
CA CYS A 122 12.47 0.04 9.80
C CYS A 122 13.33 -0.60 10.91
N PRO A 123 12.84 -1.63 11.63
CA PRO A 123 13.64 -2.35 12.60
C PRO A 123 14.82 -3.06 11.91
N PRO A 124 16.05 -3.03 12.46
CA PRO A 124 17.21 -3.69 11.85
C PRO A 124 16.98 -5.18 11.53
N GLU A 125 16.20 -5.88 12.36
CA GLU A 125 15.84 -7.29 12.20
C GLU A 125 14.82 -7.57 11.07
N ALA A 126 14.13 -6.54 10.57
CA ALA A 126 13.14 -6.67 9.50
C ALA A 126 13.77 -6.60 8.10
N ILE A 127 15.03 -6.16 7.99
CA ILE A 127 15.81 -6.14 6.75
C ILE A 127 16.22 -7.58 6.45
N LYS A 128 15.56 -8.21 5.47
CA LYS A 128 15.93 -9.52 4.92
C LYS A 128 16.99 -9.39 3.84
#